data_AF-A0A7W0JE79-F1
#
_entry.id   AF-A0A7W0JE79-F1
#
_cell.length_a   1.000
_cell.length_b   1.000
_cell.length_c   1.000
_cell.angle_alpha   90.00
_cell.angle_beta   90.00
_cell.angle_gamma   90.00
#
_symmetry.space_group_name_H-M   'P 1'
#
loop_
_entity.id
_entity.type
_entity.pdbx_description
1 polymer ?
#
loop_
_entity_poly.entity_id
_entity_poly.type
_entity_poly.pdbx_seq_one_letter_code
_entity_poly.pdbx_strand_id
1 'polypeptide(L)'
;MDGQTRPLFIEEACIENEITAYAVILIDCSDKERTKRLVARGHSDLANAQMMNWARYLKQESQKRDYPIIDNTHLTVEETLKELVRHVI
;
A
#
# COMPACT_ATOMS: atom_id res chain seq x y z
N MET A 1 -13.64 -0.40 -4.55
CA MET A 1 -12.16 -0.46 -4.49
C MET A 1 -11.81 0.09 -3.13
N ASP A 2 -12.12 -0.71 -2.12
CA ASP A 2 -12.33 -0.17 -0.79
C ASP A 2 -11.06 -0.41 0.03
N GLY A 3 -10.58 0.64 0.70
CA GLY A 3 -9.39 0.57 1.55
C GLY A 3 -8.08 1.08 0.94
N GLN A 4 -8.09 1.64 -0.27
CA GLN A 4 -6.91 2.35 -0.82
C GLN A 4 -7.24 3.81 -1.10
N THR A 5 -6.35 4.71 -0.70
CA THR A 5 -6.49 6.15 -0.93
C THR A 5 -5.20 6.74 -1.51
N ARG A 6 -5.28 7.97 -2.02
CA ARG A 6 -4.12 8.72 -2.49
C ARG A 6 -3.29 9.14 -1.27
N PRO A 7 -1.96 8.94 -1.25
CA PRO A 7 -1.13 9.31 -0.12
C PRO A 7 -1.27 10.80 0.27
N LEU A 8 -1.35 11.70 -0.74
CA LEU A 8 -1.57 13.14 -0.52
C LEU A 8 -2.82 13.45 0.31
N PHE A 9 -3.91 12.70 0.09
CA PHE A 9 -5.16 12.91 0.81
C PHE A 9 -5.02 12.63 2.31
N ILE A 10 -4.11 11.73 2.69
CA ILE A 10 -3.82 11.43 4.09
C ILE A 10 -3.09 12.62 4.73
N GLU A 11 -2.09 13.18 4.04
CA GLU A 11 -1.36 14.37 4.51
C GLU A 11 -2.29 15.56 4.71
N GLU A 12 -3.11 15.86 3.71
CA GLU A 12 -4.08 16.96 3.74
C GLU A 12 -5.03 16.80 4.93
N ALA A 13 -5.62 15.61 5.11
CA ALA A 13 -6.52 15.34 6.22
C ALA A 13 -5.83 15.46 7.59
N CYS A 14 -4.59 14.99 7.73
CA CYS A 14 -3.83 15.12 8.97
C CYS A 14 -3.51 16.59 9.29
N ILE A 15 -3.11 17.39 8.29
CA ILE A 15 -2.86 18.82 8.44
C ILE A 15 -4.13 19.56 8.87
N GLU A 16 -5.25 19.31 8.19
CA GLU A 16 -6.55 19.95 8.47
C GLU A 16 -7.08 19.66 9.88
N ASN A 17 -6.74 18.50 10.44
CA ASN A 17 -7.20 18.05 11.76
C ASN A 17 -6.12 18.16 12.84
N GLU A 18 -5.01 18.86 12.57
CA GLU A 18 -3.90 19.05 13.51
C GLU A 18 -3.30 17.72 14.03
N ILE A 19 -3.40 16.65 13.25
CA ILE A 19 -2.81 15.35 13.55
C ILE A 19 -1.34 15.38 13.17
N THR A 20 -0.48 15.53 14.17
CA THR A 20 0.97 15.60 13.98
C THR A 20 1.67 14.25 14.13
N ALA A 21 1.03 13.28 14.78
CA ALA A 21 1.57 11.95 15.04
C ALA A 21 0.89 10.91 14.12
N TYR A 22 1.42 10.74 12.92
CA TYR A 22 0.98 9.72 11.98
C TYR A 22 2.14 9.18 11.14
N ALA A 23 1.95 7.99 10.58
CA ALA A 23 2.85 7.41 9.59
C ALA A 23 2.03 6.84 8.43
N VAL A 24 2.48 7.10 7.21
CA VAL A 24 1.92 6.47 6.00
C VAL A 24 2.88 5.40 5.55
N ILE A 25 2.39 4.16 5.47
CA ILE A 25 3.19 2.99 5.10
C ILE A 25 2.47 2.28 3.95
N LEU A 26 3.18 2.05 2.85
CA LEU A 26 2.66 1.30 1.71
C LEU A 26 3.01 -0.18 1.85
N ILE A 27 2.01 -1.05 1.85
CA ILE A 27 2.20 -2.49 1.67
C ILE A 27 2.06 -2.80 0.18
N ASP A 28 3.16 -3.21 -0.46
CA ASP A 28 3.23 -3.47 -1.90
C ASP A 28 3.66 -4.92 -2.19
N CYS A 29 3.47 -5.36 -3.43
CA CYS A 29 3.99 -6.62 -3.96
C CYS A 29 4.24 -6.54 -5.47
N SER A 30 4.87 -7.55 -6.06
CA SER A 30 5.02 -7.63 -7.52
C SER A 30 3.66 -7.74 -8.23
N ASP A 31 3.58 -7.24 -9.47
CA ASP A 31 2.37 -7.37 -10.31
C ASP A 31 1.93 -8.82 -10.51
N LYS A 32 2.91 -9.74 -10.62
CA LYS A 32 2.66 -11.18 -10.72
C LYS A 32 1.97 -11.71 -9.47
N GLU A 33 2.48 -11.39 -8.30
CA GLU A 33 1.92 -11.87 -7.04
C GLU A 33 0.58 -11.18 -6.72
N ARG A 34 0.45 -9.89 -7.02
CA ARG A 34 -0.83 -9.15 -6.91
C ARG A 34 -1.92 -9.81 -7.75
N THR A 35 -1.63 -10.07 -9.02
CA THR A 35 -2.55 -10.75 -9.95
C THR A 35 -2.97 -12.12 -9.42
N LYS A 36 -1.99 -12.94 -9.00
CA LYS A 36 -2.24 -14.26 -8.43
C LYS A 36 -3.16 -14.19 -7.20
N ARG A 37 -2.89 -13.28 -6.26
CA ARG A 37 -3.67 -13.12 -5.02
C ARG A 37 -5.08 -12.59 -5.29
N LEU A 38 -5.25 -11.69 -6.24
CA LEU A 38 -6.57 -11.18 -6.66
C LEU A 38 -7.43 -12.29 -7.25
N VAL A 39 -6.88 -13.06 -8.20
CA VAL A 39 -7.60 -14.20 -8.82
C VAL A 39 -7.97 -15.25 -7.77
N ALA A 40 -7.01 -15.64 -6.91
CA ALA A 40 -7.24 -16.65 -5.87
C ALA A 40 -8.32 -16.25 -4.86
N ARG A 41 -8.55 -14.94 -4.66
CA ARG A 41 -9.57 -14.40 -3.76
C ARG A 41 -10.91 -14.11 -4.46
N GLY A 42 -11.06 -14.46 -5.74
CA GLY A 42 -12.29 -14.23 -6.50
C GLY A 42 -12.42 -12.81 -7.07
N HIS A 43 -11.35 -12.02 -7.09
CA HIS A 43 -11.30 -10.65 -7.62
C HIS A 43 -10.54 -10.59 -8.96
N SER A 44 -10.84 -11.50 -9.89
CA SER A 44 -10.18 -11.56 -11.19
C SER A 44 -10.46 -10.33 -12.07
N ASP A 45 -11.59 -9.66 -11.85
CA ASP A 45 -11.94 -8.38 -12.48
C ASP A 45 -10.93 -7.28 -12.18
N LEU A 46 -10.30 -7.32 -10.99
CA LEU A 46 -9.26 -6.37 -10.58
C LEU A 46 -7.86 -6.77 -11.06
N ALA A 47 -7.67 -7.97 -11.62
CA ALA A 47 -6.38 -8.43 -12.13
C ALA A 47 -6.08 -7.85 -13.53
N ASN A 48 -6.15 -6.53 -13.65
CA ASN A 48 -6.08 -5.81 -14.90
C ASN A 48 -5.02 -4.70 -14.88
N ALA A 49 -4.76 -4.09 -16.05
CA ALA A 49 -3.76 -3.05 -16.19
C ALA A 49 -4.06 -1.79 -15.36
N GLN A 50 -5.34 -1.45 -15.15
CA GLN A 50 -5.74 -0.31 -14.33
C GLN A 50 -5.30 -0.49 -12.87
N MET A 51 -5.48 -1.69 -12.30
CA MET A 51 -5.03 -2.00 -10.94
C MET A 51 -3.49 -1.98 -10.83
N MET A 52 -2.78 -2.49 -11.83
CA MET A 52 -1.30 -2.45 -11.83
C MET A 52 -0.77 -1.01 -12.00
N ASN A 53 -1.43 -0.21 -12.83
CA ASN A 53 -1.14 1.22 -12.94
C ASN A 53 -1.36 1.94 -11.61
N TRP A 54 -2.45 1.61 -10.92
CA TRP A 54 -2.76 2.18 -9.61
C TRP A 54 -1.71 1.82 -8.56
N ALA A 55 -1.30 0.55 -8.47
CA ALA A 55 -0.26 0.13 -7.55
C ALA A 55 1.09 0.83 -7.84
N ARG A 56 1.45 0.99 -9.13
CA ARG A 56 2.63 1.76 -9.53
C ARG A 56 2.55 3.22 -9.13
N TYR A 57 1.38 3.85 -9.29
CA TYR A 57 1.16 5.22 -8.83
C TYR A 57 1.36 5.34 -7.32
N LEU A 58 0.76 4.46 -6.51
CA LEU A 58 0.92 4.48 -5.05
C LEU A 58 2.38 4.31 -4.63
N LYS A 59 3.12 3.40 -5.29
CA LYS A 59 4.55 3.20 -5.06
C LYS A 59 5.36 4.46 -5.34
N GLN A 60 5.13 5.10 -6.48
CA GLN A 60 5.81 6.34 -6.86
C GLN A 60 5.50 7.49 -5.89
N GLU A 61 4.25 7.65 -5.48
CA GLU A 61 3.86 8.69 -4.54
C GLU A 61 4.43 8.48 -3.14
N SER A 62 4.57 7.23 -2.72
CA SER A 62 5.22 6.87 -1.45
C SER A 62 6.72 7.16 -1.51
N GLN A 63 7.39 6.81 -2.62
CA GLN A 63 8.80 7.14 -2.83
C GLN A 63 9.07 8.65 -2.82
N LYS A 64 8.21 9.46 -3.44
CA LYS A 64 8.36 10.93 -3.47
C LYS A 64 8.25 11.59 -2.10
N ARG A 65 7.60 10.93 -1.14
CA ARG A 65 7.35 11.43 0.22
C ARG A 65 8.20 10.73 1.28
N ASP A 66 9.15 9.89 0.84
CA ASP A 66 9.98 9.06 1.70
C ASP A 66 9.17 8.16 2.67
N TYR A 67 7.98 7.75 2.24
CA TYR A 67 7.14 6.83 3.01
C TYR A 67 7.70 5.42 2.97
N PRO A 68 7.72 4.69 4.10
CA PRO A 68 8.12 3.30 4.12
C PRO A 68 7.27 2.45 3.17
N ILE A 69 7.95 1.56 2.42
CA ILE A 69 7.32 0.60 1.53
C ILE A 69 7.73 -0.80 1.98
N ILE A 70 6.75 -1.60 2.38
CA ILE A 70 6.93 -3.01 2.73
C ILE A 70 6.61 -3.84 1.50
N ASP A 71 7.63 -4.43 0.88
CA ASP A 71 7.43 -5.42 -0.19
C ASP A 71 7.10 -6.79 0.42
N ASN A 72 5.84 -7.20 0.32
CA ASN A 72 5.35 -8.48 0.83
C ASN A 72 5.19 -9.57 -0.25
N THR A 73 5.90 -9.43 -1.39
CA THR A 73 5.83 -10.42 -2.48
C THR A 73 6.09 -11.85 -1.99
N HIS A 74 7.04 -12.00 -1.07
CA HIS A 74 7.44 -13.31 -0.52
C HIS A 74 7.15 -13.47 0.97
N LEU A 75 6.47 -12.51 1.58
CA LEU A 75 6.17 -12.53 3.01
C LEU A 75 4.79 -13.13 3.28
N THR A 76 4.66 -13.85 4.38
CA THR A 76 3.35 -14.17 4.97
C THR A 76 2.71 -12.93 5.58
N VAL A 77 1.45 -13.07 6.01
CA VAL A 77 0.77 -11.99 6.74
C VAL A 77 1.48 -11.69 8.06
N GLU A 78 1.91 -12.72 8.79
CA GLU A 78 2.62 -12.59 10.06
C GLU A 78 3.99 -11.93 9.88
N GLU A 79 4.70 -12.25 8.81
CA GLU A 79 5.99 -11.61 8.48
C GLU A 79 5.80 -10.15 8.07
N THR A 80 4.77 -9.86 7.27
CA THR A 80 4.40 -8.48 6.92
C THR A 80 4.06 -7.66 8.17
N LEU A 81 3.33 -8.25 9.12
CA LEU A 81 2.98 -7.59 10.38
C LEU A 81 4.23 -7.30 11.23
N LYS A 82 5.17 -8.25 11.32
CA LYS A 82 6.43 -8.04 12.03
C LYS A 82 7.23 -6.89 11.44
N GLU A 83 7.24 -6.75 10.12
CA GLU A 83 7.91 -5.63 9.46
C GLU A 83 7.15 -4.32 9.71
N LEU A 84 5.82 -4.35 9.62
CA LEU A 84 4.98 -3.18 9.89
C LEU A 84 5.25 -2.58 11.27
N VAL A 85 5.32 -3.41 12.32
CA VAL A 85 5.55 -2.94 13.69
C VAL A 85 6.85 -2.14 13.84
N ARG A 86 7.87 -2.37 13.00
CA ARG A 86 9.13 -1.61 13.05
C ARG A 86 9.00 -0.14 12.65
N HIS A 87 7.88 0.23 12.03
CA HIS A 87 7.63 1.58 11.52
C HIS A 87 6.63 2.38 12.37
N VAL A 88 6.05 1.79 13.42
CA VAL A 88 4.97 2.41 14.23
C VAL A 88 5.37 2.60 15.70
N ILE A 89 6.67 2.64 16.00
CA ILE A 89 7.23 2.80 17.35
C ILE A 89 7.56 4.26 17.63
#